data_AF-A0A970NYJ4-F1
#
_entry.id   AF-A0A970NYJ4-F1
#
_cell.length_a   1.000
_cell.length_b   1.000
_cell.length_c   1.000
_cell.angle_alpha   90.00
_cell.angle_beta   90.00
_cell.angle_gamma   90.00
#
_symmetry.space_group_name_H-M   'P 1'
#
loop_
_entity.id
_entity.type
_entity.pdbx_description
1 polymer ?
#
loop_
_entity_poly.entity_id
_entity_poly.type
_entity_poly.pdbx_seq_one_letter_code
_entity_poly.pdbx_strand_id
1 'polypeptide(L)'
;VTDPDMTRFMMSLESAVELVLFAFNNGSNGDIFVMKSPATTIATLAQAIKELYKSESSIKIIGSRHGEKLYETLINREEMVKATDMGDFFRIPADTRDLNYNKFFTEGTREVSQADEYNSHNTKRLTIEETKELLLTLRFIRQDVLNEKQELVYEP
;
A
#
# COMPACT_ATOMS: atom_id res chain seq x y z
N VAL A 1 -4.92 -7.86 -18.06
CA VAL A 1 -4.72 -8.27 -16.65
C VAL A 1 -3.66 -9.34 -16.62
N THR A 2 -2.65 -9.22 -15.76
CA THR A 2 -1.60 -10.26 -15.61
C THR A 2 -2.17 -11.45 -14.86
N ASP A 3 -2.36 -11.29 -13.55
CA ASP A 3 -3.03 -12.25 -12.68
C ASP A 3 -4.21 -11.54 -11.98
N PRO A 4 -5.45 -12.05 -12.13
CA PRO A 4 -6.64 -11.50 -11.49
C PRO A 4 -6.54 -11.43 -9.96
N ASP A 5 -5.86 -12.39 -9.33
CA ASP A 5 -5.80 -12.57 -7.88
C ASP A 5 -4.64 -11.79 -7.25
N MET A 6 -3.77 -11.18 -8.06
CA MET A 6 -2.76 -10.27 -7.57
C MET A 6 -3.37 -9.14 -6.77
N THR A 7 -2.69 -8.75 -5.71
CA THR A 7 -3.13 -7.69 -4.80
C THR A 7 -2.12 -6.58 -4.70
N ARG A 8 -2.60 -5.34 -4.68
CA ARG A 8 -1.75 -4.16 -4.52
C ARG A 8 -2.39 -3.21 -3.52
N PHE A 9 -1.54 -2.60 -2.69
CA PHE A 9 -1.95 -1.48 -1.84
C PHE A 9 -2.37 -0.31 -2.72
N MET A 10 -3.42 0.38 -2.28
CA MET A 10 -3.96 1.55 -2.97
C MET A 10 -3.64 2.79 -2.16
N MET A 11 -2.86 3.70 -2.75
CA MET A 11 -2.39 4.93 -2.13
C MET A 11 -2.39 6.04 -3.17
N SER A 12 -3.01 7.18 -2.83
CA SER A 12 -2.99 8.37 -3.67
C SER A 12 -1.67 9.11 -3.51
N LEU A 13 -1.36 10.01 -4.46
CA LEU A 13 -0.20 10.90 -4.33
C LEU A 13 -0.32 11.82 -3.10
N GLU A 14 -1.52 12.30 -2.81
CA GLU A 14 -1.81 13.14 -1.64
C GLU A 14 -1.48 12.40 -0.34
N SER A 15 -1.92 11.15 -0.19
CA SER A 15 -1.61 10.34 0.98
C SER A 15 -0.12 9.98 1.08
N ALA A 16 0.59 9.83 -0.05
CA ALA A 16 2.03 9.66 -0.05
C ALA A 16 2.76 10.92 0.47
N VAL A 17 2.28 12.11 0.12
CA VAL A 17 2.79 13.38 0.66
C VAL A 17 2.50 13.48 2.16
N GLU A 18 1.30 13.10 2.60
CA GLU A 18 0.94 13.04 4.03
C GLU A 18 1.88 12.12 4.82
N LEU A 19 2.22 10.94 4.28
CA LEU A 19 3.20 10.04 4.89
C LEU A 19 4.57 10.72 5.08
N VAL A 20 5.05 11.44 4.06
CA VAL A 20 6.33 12.16 4.14
C VAL A 20 6.27 13.26 5.20
N LEU A 21 5.19 14.04 5.25
CA LEU A 21 5.00 15.09 6.26
C LEU A 21 4.86 14.51 7.66
N PHE A 22 4.19 13.37 7.80
CA PHE A 22 4.04 12.66 9.06
C PHE A 22 5.41 12.19 9.58
N ALA A 23 6.20 11.54 8.73
CA ALA A 23 7.55 11.10 9.05
C ALA A 23 8.48 12.29 9.38
N PHE A 24 8.36 13.40 8.66
CA PHE A 24 9.11 14.62 8.93
C PHE A 24 8.85 15.18 10.33
N ASN A 25 7.59 15.19 10.78
CA ASN A 25 7.21 15.76 12.07
C ASN A 25 7.43 14.81 13.26
N ASN A 26 7.35 13.49 13.04
CA ASN A 26 7.33 12.49 14.11
C ASN A 26 8.54 11.55 14.12
N GLY A 27 9.40 11.63 13.10
CA GLY A 27 10.48 10.70 12.90
C GLY A 27 11.72 10.97 13.74
N SER A 28 12.31 9.89 14.24
CA SER A 28 13.67 9.86 14.77
C SER A 28 14.62 9.26 13.74
N ASN A 29 15.93 9.46 13.93
CA ASN A 29 16.94 8.91 13.03
C ASN A 29 16.83 7.38 12.97
N GLY A 30 16.70 6.85 11.75
CA GLY A 30 16.61 5.42 11.47
C GLY A 30 15.20 4.84 11.57
N ASP A 31 14.19 5.64 11.92
CA ASP A 31 12.80 5.19 11.85
C ASP A 31 12.35 4.97 10.39
N ILE A 32 11.59 3.90 10.18
CA ILE A 32 10.84 3.66 8.95
C ILE A 32 9.36 3.86 9.26
N PHE A 33 8.68 4.66 8.44
CA PHE A 33 7.24 4.87 8.54
C PHE A 33 6.51 4.18 7.39
N VAL A 34 5.42 3.49 7.72
CA VAL A 34 4.53 2.84 6.76
C VAL A 34 3.12 3.32 7.02
N MET A 35 2.44 3.83 5.99
CA MET A 35 1.02 4.19 6.07
C MET A 35 0.15 2.95 5.89
N LYS A 36 -0.82 2.75 6.79
CA LYS A 36 -1.82 1.69 6.67
C LYS A 36 -2.71 1.97 5.48
N SER A 37 -2.58 1.15 4.44
CA SER A 37 -3.30 1.33 3.18
C SER A 37 -4.22 0.14 2.92
N PRO A 38 -5.43 0.37 2.37
CA PRO A 38 -6.23 -0.73 1.87
C PRO A 38 -5.58 -1.32 0.60
N ALA A 39 -6.06 -2.48 0.18
CA ALA A 39 -5.62 -3.12 -1.05
C ALA A 39 -6.81 -3.59 -1.90
N THR A 40 -6.59 -3.75 -3.19
CA THR A 40 -7.58 -4.31 -4.12
C THR A 40 -6.98 -5.48 -4.91
N THR A 41 -7.80 -6.29 -5.58
CA THR A 41 -7.27 -7.25 -6.57
C THR A 41 -7.09 -6.52 -7.90
N ILE A 42 -6.21 -7.02 -8.77
CA ILE A 42 -6.11 -6.50 -10.14
C ILE A 42 -7.44 -6.71 -10.89
N ALA A 43 -8.18 -7.79 -10.62
CA ALA A 43 -9.52 -8.01 -11.18
C ALA A 43 -10.52 -6.93 -10.75
N THR A 44 -10.61 -6.66 -9.45
CA THR A 44 -11.49 -5.65 -8.86
C THR A 44 -11.16 -4.27 -9.42
N LEU A 45 -9.88 -3.92 -9.50
CA LEU A 45 -9.45 -2.65 -10.08
C LEU A 45 -9.84 -2.52 -11.56
N ALA A 46 -9.57 -3.56 -12.36
CA ALA A 46 -9.93 -3.55 -13.78
C ALA A 46 -11.45 -3.43 -13.99
N GLN A 47 -12.24 -4.13 -13.18
CA GLN A 47 -13.69 -4.07 -13.22
C GLN A 47 -14.22 -2.68 -12.78
N ALA A 48 -13.68 -2.12 -11.70
CA ALA A 48 -14.05 -0.79 -11.22
C ALA A 48 -13.78 0.30 -12.28
N ILE A 49 -12.62 0.27 -12.94
CA ILE A 49 -12.29 1.19 -14.03
C ILE A 49 -13.24 0.98 -15.22
N LYS A 50 -13.48 -0.27 -15.63
CA LYS A 50 -14.38 -0.58 -16.74
C LYS A 50 -15.79 -0.02 -16.50
N GLU A 51 -16.31 -0.18 -15.29
CA GLU A 51 -17.63 0.31 -14.90
C GLU A 51 -17.69 1.84 -14.80
N LEU A 52 -16.67 2.49 -14.21
CA LEU A 52 -16.60 3.95 -14.13
C LEU A 52 -16.61 4.60 -15.52
N TYR A 53 -15.82 4.07 -16.45
CA TYR A 53 -15.72 4.59 -17.81
C TYR A 53 -16.81 4.06 -18.75
N LYS A 54 -17.75 3.24 -18.25
CA LYS A 54 -18.81 2.59 -19.05
C LYS A 54 -18.25 1.92 -20.31
N SER A 55 -17.09 1.28 -20.17
CA SER A 55 -16.37 0.67 -21.29
C SER A 55 -16.86 -0.74 -21.54
N GLU A 56 -17.03 -1.11 -22.80
CA GLU A 56 -17.35 -2.49 -23.22
C GLU A 56 -16.10 -3.35 -23.47
N SER A 57 -14.92 -2.81 -23.18
CA SER A 57 -13.64 -3.49 -23.45
C SER A 57 -13.55 -4.85 -22.75
N SER A 58 -13.05 -5.87 -23.45
CA SER A 58 -12.83 -7.20 -22.88
C SER A 58 -11.55 -7.23 -22.05
N ILE A 59 -11.61 -7.92 -20.90
CA ILE A 59 -10.44 -8.11 -20.04
C ILE A 59 -9.72 -9.39 -20.49
N LYS A 60 -8.55 -9.23 -21.12
CA LYS A 60 -7.67 -10.36 -21.46
C LYS A 60 -6.71 -10.66 -20.32
N ILE A 61 -6.69 -11.92 -19.88
CA ILE A 61 -5.69 -12.44 -18.94
C ILE A 61 -4.45 -12.87 -19.74
N ILE A 62 -3.28 -12.33 -19.37
CA ILE A 62 -2.01 -12.60 -20.05
C ILE A 62 -1.02 -13.43 -19.22
N GLY A 63 -1.36 -13.70 -17.95
CA GLY A 63 -0.49 -14.37 -16.99
C GLY A 63 0.48 -13.41 -16.29
N SER A 64 1.02 -13.85 -15.16
CA SER A 64 2.04 -13.14 -14.38
C SER A 64 3.32 -12.94 -15.19
N ARG A 65 3.86 -11.73 -15.14
CA ARG A 65 5.14 -11.41 -15.76
C ARG A 65 6.28 -11.84 -14.84
N HIS A 66 7.48 -11.98 -15.41
CA HIS A 66 8.66 -12.35 -14.64
C HIS A 66 8.96 -11.32 -13.55
N GLY A 67 9.18 -11.79 -12.32
CA GLY A 67 9.48 -10.95 -11.15
C GLY A 67 8.27 -10.32 -10.46
N GLU A 68 7.04 -10.52 -10.96
CA GLU A 68 5.84 -10.04 -10.25
C GLU A 68 5.50 -10.94 -9.06
N LYS A 69 5.15 -10.31 -7.93
CA LYS A 69 4.63 -11.01 -6.76
C LYS A 69 3.11 -11.04 -6.77
N LEU A 70 2.54 -12.10 -6.18
CA LEU A 70 1.09 -12.21 -5.98
C LEU A 70 0.57 -11.12 -5.03
N TYR A 71 1.39 -10.73 -4.04
CA TYR A 71 1.11 -9.64 -3.11
C TYR A 71 2.39 -8.90 -2.75
N GLU A 72 2.23 -7.68 -2.28
CA GLU A 72 3.33 -6.86 -1.79
C GLU A 72 3.33 -6.84 -0.27
N THR A 73 4.52 -6.88 0.33
CA THR A 73 4.73 -6.77 1.78
C THR A 73 5.27 -5.38 2.07
N LEU A 74 4.63 -4.64 2.98
CA LEU A 74 5.12 -3.34 3.45
C LEU A 74 5.90 -3.43 4.76
N ILE A 75 5.59 -4.42 5.60
CA ILE A 75 6.30 -4.65 6.86
C ILE A 75 6.51 -6.15 7.00
N ASN A 76 7.76 -6.59 7.05
CA ASN A 76 8.08 -8.00 7.23
C ASN A 76 7.84 -8.44 8.69
N ARG A 77 7.90 -9.75 8.98
CA ARG A 77 7.61 -10.29 10.32
C ARG A 77 8.51 -9.73 11.41
N GLU A 78 9.80 -9.52 11.13
CA GLU A 78 10.74 -9.00 12.12
C GLU A 78 10.45 -7.53 12.44
N GLU A 79 10.15 -6.75 11.41
CA GLU A 79 9.76 -5.35 11.53
C GLU A 79 8.42 -5.21 12.27
N MET A 80 7.46 -6.11 12.00
CA MET A 80 6.15 -6.11 12.67
C MET A 80 6.25 -6.33 14.18
N VAL A 81 7.19 -7.16 14.66
CA VAL A 81 7.43 -7.33 16.10
C VAL A 81 7.93 -6.03 16.75
N LYS A 82 8.66 -5.19 16.01
CA LYS A 82 9.21 -3.92 16.49
C LYS A 82 8.28 -2.73 16.22
N ALA A 83 7.27 -2.90 15.36
CA ALA A 83 6.43 -1.82 14.90
C ALA A 83 5.58 -1.23 16.03
N THR A 84 5.54 0.09 16.12
CA THR A 84 4.62 0.83 16.96
C THR A 84 3.43 1.29 16.12
N ASP A 85 2.21 0.98 16.56
CA ASP A 85 0.99 1.50 15.97
C ASP A 85 0.78 2.97 16.36
N MET A 86 0.69 3.86 15.38
CA MET A 86 0.50 5.30 15.53
C MET A 86 -0.80 5.79 14.90
N GLY A 87 -1.84 4.94 14.88
CA GLY A 87 -3.12 5.25 14.23
C GLY A 87 -3.09 4.84 12.77
N ASP A 88 -3.03 5.80 11.85
CA ASP A 88 -2.98 5.53 10.40
C ASP A 88 -1.59 5.10 9.90
N PHE A 89 -0.59 5.13 10.80
CA PHE A 89 0.81 4.82 10.49
C PHE A 89 1.35 3.73 11.41
N PHE A 90 2.30 2.97 10.89
CA PHE A 90 3.24 2.17 11.66
C PHE A 90 4.59 2.88 11.68
N ARG A 91 5.25 2.87 12.85
CA ARG A 91 6.65 3.27 12.99
C ARG A 91 7.48 2.06 13.35
N ILE A 92 8.46 1.74 12.52
CA ILE A 92 9.46 0.70 12.77
C ILE A 92 10.74 1.41 13.20
N PRO A 93 11.11 1.36 14.48
CA PRO A 93 12.31 2.02 14.95
C PRO A 93 13.56 1.32 14.42
N ALA A 94 14.64 2.08 14.22
CA ALA A 94 15.94 1.48 13.95
C ALA A 94 16.34 0.50 15.06
N ASP A 95 16.97 -0.60 14.68
CA ASP A 95 17.60 -1.50 15.63
C ASP A 95 18.89 -0.86 16.15
N THR A 96 18.77 -0.02 17.17
CA THR A 96 19.87 0.76 17.75
C THR A 96 20.70 -0.01 18.79
N ARG A 97 20.61 -1.34 18.81
CA ARG A 97 21.31 -2.18 19.78
C ARG A 97 22.78 -2.41 19.34
N ASP A 98 23.64 -1.48 19.70
CA ASP A 98 25.11 -1.58 19.82
C ASP A 98 25.82 -2.63 18.94
N LEU A 99 25.76 -2.56 17.61
CA LEU A 99 26.55 -3.40 16.67
C LEU A 99 26.66 -4.89 17.05
N ASN A 100 25.66 -5.43 17.78
CA ASN A 100 25.85 -6.66 18.56
C ASN A 100 25.43 -7.86 17.70
N TYR A 101 26.39 -8.39 16.95
CA TYR A 101 26.19 -9.50 16.02
C TYR A 101 25.61 -10.77 16.67
N ASN A 102 25.71 -10.94 17.99
CA ASN A 102 25.23 -12.13 18.71
C ASN A 102 23.73 -12.40 18.53
N LYS A 103 22.91 -11.39 18.26
CA LYS A 103 21.46 -11.59 18.03
C LYS A 103 21.10 -12.10 16.63
N PHE A 104 22.04 -12.05 15.68
CA PHE A 104 21.86 -12.67 14.37
C PHE A 104 22.36 -14.13 14.35
N PHE A 105 23.12 -14.57 15.36
CA PHE A 105 23.79 -15.87 15.37
C PHE A 105 23.41 -16.80 16.54
N THR A 106 23.12 -16.27 17.74
CA THR A 106 23.01 -17.09 18.98
C THR A 106 21.70 -16.97 19.75
N GLU A 107 20.89 -15.93 19.56
CA GLU A 107 19.61 -15.74 20.28
C GLU A 107 18.45 -15.53 19.29
N GLY A 108 17.58 -16.54 19.13
CA GLY A 108 16.35 -16.41 18.36
C GLY A 108 15.20 -15.87 19.19
N THR A 109 14.50 -14.83 18.72
CA THR A 109 13.30 -14.30 19.37
C THR A 109 12.06 -15.11 18.96
N ARG A 110 11.44 -15.84 19.90
CA ARG A 110 10.23 -16.65 19.63
C ARG A 110 9.06 -15.83 19.07
N GLU A 111 8.96 -14.55 19.43
CA GLU A 111 7.89 -13.64 18.99
C GLU A 111 7.86 -13.45 17.46
N VAL A 112 9.01 -13.48 16.78
CA VAL A 112 9.10 -13.35 15.31
C VAL A 112 8.44 -14.52 14.60
N SER A 113 8.44 -15.72 15.20
CA SER A 113 7.83 -16.91 14.61
C SER A 113 6.28 -16.90 14.63
N GLN A 114 5.68 -16.02 15.44
CA GLN A 114 4.24 -15.91 15.62
C GLN A 114 3.64 -14.64 14.99
N ALA A 115 4.48 -13.66 14.63
CA ALA A 115 4.03 -12.44 13.99
C ALA A 115 3.73 -12.67 12.51
N ASP A 116 2.56 -12.21 12.07
CA ASP A 116 2.26 -12.09 10.65
C ASP A 116 2.92 -10.84 10.06
N GLU A 117 3.34 -10.93 8.80
CA GLU A 117 3.80 -9.77 8.03
C GLU A 117 2.61 -8.85 7.70
N TYR A 118 2.83 -7.57 7.41
CA TYR A 118 1.79 -6.69 6.88
C TYR A 118 1.90 -6.60 5.35
N ASN A 119 0.90 -7.16 4.65
CA ASN A 119 0.92 -7.32 3.21
C ASN A 119 -0.44 -7.01 2.55
N SER A 120 -0.48 -6.92 1.23
CA SER A 120 -1.69 -6.53 0.50
C SER A 120 -2.78 -7.61 0.45
N HIS A 121 -2.51 -8.82 0.94
CA HIS A 121 -3.49 -9.89 1.13
C HIS A 121 -4.24 -9.78 2.46
N ASN A 122 -3.56 -9.37 3.55
CA ASN A 122 -4.14 -9.36 4.90
C ASN A 122 -4.60 -7.99 5.40
N THR A 123 -4.32 -6.91 4.65
CA THR A 123 -4.94 -5.60 4.89
C THR A 123 -6.43 -5.58 4.50
N LYS A 124 -7.12 -4.47 4.76
CA LYS A 124 -8.51 -4.24 4.30
C LYS A 124 -8.57 -4.38 2.77
N ARG A 125 -9.37 -5.34 2.29
CA ARG A 125 -9.61 -5.62 0.87
C ARG A 125 -10.82 -4.83 0.39
N LEU A 126 -10.61 -3.91 -0.54
CA LEU A 126 -11.70 -3.10 -1.10
C LEU A 126 -12.58 -3.92 -2.03
N THR A 127 -13.88 -3.70 -1.92
CA THR A 127 -14.87 -4.15 -2.90
C THR A 127 -14.76 -3.35 -4.20
N ILE A 128 -15.52 -3.74 -5.24
CA ILE A 128 -15.60 -2.98 -6.49
C ILE A 128 -16.10 -1.55 -6.21
N GLU A 129 -17.17 -1.40 -5.43
CA GLU A 129 -17.74 -0.08 -5.11
C GLU A 129 -16.77 0.77 -4.29
N GLU A 130 -16.17 0.24 -3.22
CA GLU A 130 -15.15 0.98 -2.45
C GLU A 130 -13.93 1.36 -3.32
N THR A 131 -13.55 0.50 -4.28
CA THR A 131 -12.47 0.82 -5.23
C THR A 131 -12.89 1.98 -6.15
N LYS A 132 -14.15 2.04 -6.60
CA LYS A 132 -14.66 3.17 -7.40
C LYS A 132 -14.68 4.46 -6.59
N GLU A 133 -15.16 4.41 -5.34
CA GLU A 133 -15.17 5.55 -4.42
C GLU A 133 -13.75 6.10 -4.24
N LEU A 134 -12.77 5.20 -4.01
CA LEU A 134 -11.37 5.58 -3.92
C LEU A 134 -10.85 6.20 -5.23
N LEU A 135 -11.14 5.60 -6.38
CA LEU A 135 -10.72 6.15 -7.69
C LEU A 135 -11.32 7.53 -7.96
N LEU A 136 -12.56 7.76 -7.52
CA LEU A 136 -13.23 9.06 -7.62
C LEU A 136 -12.68 10.11 -6.65
N THR A 137 -11.77 9.76 -5.73
CA THR A 137 -10.99 10.79 -5.00
C THR A 137 -9.93 11.44 -5.89
N LEU A 138 -9.49 10.74 -6.96
CA LEU A 138 -8.45 11.21 -7.86
C LEU A 138 -9.02 12.22 -8.86
N ARG A 139 -8.46 13.43 -8.86
CA ARG A 139 -8.96 14.54 -9.68
C ARG A 139 -9.01 14.22 -11.17
N PHE A 140 -8.00 13.53 -11.70
CA PHE A 140 -7.95 13.16 -13.11
C PHE A 140 -9.04 12.14 -13.50
N ILE A 141 -9.39 11.20 -12.62
CA ILE A 141 -10.51 10.27 -12.87
C ILE A 141 -11.84 11.02 -12.86
N ARG A 142 -12.05 11.93 -11.88
CA ARG A 142 -13.27 12.76 -11.84
C ARG A 142 -13.41 13.63 -13.09
N GLN A 143 -12.31 14.21 -13.55
CA GLN A 143 -12.29 14.99 -14.80
C GLN A 143 -12.73 14.13 -15.99
N ASP A 144 -12.15 12.94 -16.14
CA ASP A 144 -12.45 12.04 -17.25
C ASP A 144 -13.90 11.52 -17.22
N VAL A 145 -14.39 11.14 -16.03
CA VAL A 145 -15.68 10.43 -15.88
C VAL A 145 -16.85 11.39 -15.63
N LEU A 146 -16.62 12.50 -14.94
CA LEU A 146 -17.66 13.47 -14.51
C LEU A 146 -17.60 14.80 -15.27
N ASN A 147 -16.60 15.03 -16.13
CA ASN A 147 -16.37 16.30 -16.84
C ASN A 147 -16.19 17.51 -15.90
N GLU A 148 -15.61 17.30 -14.72
CA GLU A 148 -15.30 18.40 -13.80
C GLU A 148 -14.19 19.30 -14.37
N LYS A 149 -14.40 20.62 -14.34
CA LYS A 149 -13.41 21.60 -14.80
C LYS A 149 -12.29 21.73 -13.77
N GLN A 150 -11.04 21.73 -14.22
CA GLN A 150 -9.89 22.04 -13.37
C GLN A 150 -9.93 23.50 -12.92
N GLU A 151 -9.83 23.75 -11.61
CA GLU A 151 -9.13 24.94 -11.15
C GLU A 151 -7.63 24.69 -11.33
N LEU A 152 -6.95 25.63 -11.99
CA LEU A 152 -5.51 25.60 -12.22
C LEU A 152 -4.80 25.54 -10.86
N VAL A 153 -4.35 24.35 -10.46
CA VAL A 153 -3.37 24.23 -9.39
C VAL A 153 -2.02 24.51 -10.04
N TYR A 154 -1.43 25.63 -9.65
CA TYR A 154 -0.08 26.00 -10.03
C TYR A 154 0.88 24.90 -9.53
N GLU A 155 1.50 24.17 -10.45
CA GLU A 155 2.70 23.39 -10.15
C GLU A 155 3.88 24.37 -10.18
N PRO A 156 4.57 24.62 -9.06
CA PRO A 156 5.75 25.47 -9.02
C PRO A 156 6.96 24.87 -9.76
#